data_AF-A0A259LT25-F1
#
_entry.id   AF-A0A259LT25-F1
#
_cell.length_a   1.000
_cell.length_b   1.000
_cell.length_c   1.000
_cell.angle_alpha   90.00
_cell.angle_beta   90.00
_cell.angle_gamma   90.00
#
_symmetry.space_group_name_H-M   'P 1'
#
loop_
_entity.id
_entity.type
_entity.pdbx_description
1 polymer ?
#
loop_
_entity_poly.entity_id
_entity_poly.type
_entity_poly.pdbx_seq_one_letter_code
_entity_poly.pdbx_strand_id
1 'polypeptide(L)'
;RQLKTPYARRVIPLTGVSLEAFRAFPDGFPRYRNNSAGLSGAVNKYLEENGLRESPEHSFYSLRHSFEDRMLAAGIDDRIRRDLFGHALDRERYGKGATLDHVHKLVLGLAI
;
A
#
# COMPACT_ATOMS: atom_id res chain seq x y z
N ARG A 1 -3.34 8.17 15.23
CA ARG A 1 -2.73 6.90 15.71
C ARG A 1 -1.27 7.11 16.05
N GLN A 2 -0.83 6.72 17.25
CA GLN A 2 0.59 6.68 17.62
C GLN A 2 1.21 5.42 17.00
N LEU A 3 2.40 5.55 16.40
CA LEU A 3 3.12 4.38 15.87
C LEU A 3 3.67 3.59 17.06
N LYS A 4 3.36 2.29 17.13
CA LYS A 4 3.86 1.41 18.21
C LYS A 4 5.38 1.27 18.18
N THR A 5 6.00 1.46 17.02
CA THR A 5 7.45 1.42 16.85
C THR A 5 7.87 2.44 15.78
N PRO A 6 9.10 3.02 15.87
CA PRO A 6 9.63 3.89 14.82
C PRO A 6 9.70 3.18 13.46
N TYR A 7 9.87 1.86 13.46
CA TYR A 7 9.89 1.01 12.27
C TYR A 7 8.56 0.93 11.52
N ALA A 8 7.44 1.30 12.15
CA ALA A 8 6.13 1.32 11.50
C ALA A 8 5.93 2.55 10.60
N ARG A 9 6.76 3.60 10.74
CA ARG A 9 6.69 4.80 9.92
C ARG A 9 7.09 4.47 8.49
N ARG A 10 6.27 4.91 7.54
CA ARG A 10 6.47 4.68 6.12
C ARG A 10 6.29 5.97 5.35
N VAL A 11 7.11 6.13 4.32
CA VAL A 11 6.94 7.16 3.31
C VAL A 11 6.71 6.40 2.01
N ILE A 12 5.53 6.59 1.42
CA ILE A 12 5.11 5.86 0.22
C ILE A 12 4.83 6.91 -0.86
N PRO A 13 5.46 6.81 -2.04
CA PRO A 13 5.15 7.71 -3.15
C PRO A 13 3.73 7.45 -3.66
N LEU A 14 3.01 8.53 -3.97
CA LEU A 14 1.71 8.45 -4.64
C LEU A 14 1.93 8.42 -6.15
N THR A 15 1.47 7.36 -6.82
CA THR A 15 1.56 7.18 -8.28
C THR A 15 0.21 6.71 -8.83
N GLY A 16 0.02 6.86 -10.15
CA GLY A 16 -1.19 6.44 -10.86
C GLY A 16 -2.49 6.90 -10.18
N VAL A 17 -3.46 6.00 -10.08
CA VAL A 17 -4.76 6.23 -9.43
C VAL A 17 -4.65 6.76 -7.99
N SER A 18 -3.59 6.40 -7.25
CA SER A 18 -3.41 6.91 -5.89
C SER A 18 -3.10 8.40 -5.89
N LEU A 19 -2.29 8.88 -6.84
CA LEU A 19 -2.01 10.31 -6.97
C LEU A 19 -3.26 11.08 -7.38
N GLU A 20 -4.04 10.56 -8.32
CA GLU A 20 -5.29 11.17 -8.76
C GLU A 20 -6.32 11.26 -7.63
N ALA A 21 -6.50 10.18 -6.87
CA ALA A 21 -7.38 10.16 -5.71
C ALA A 21 -6.99 11.24 -4.68
N PHE A 22 -5.69 11.37 -4.35
CA PHE A 22 -5.25 12.38 -3.38
C PHE A 22 -5.22 13.81 -3.95
N ARG A 23 -5.18 13.99 -5.28
CA ARG A 23 -5.42 15.30 -5.89
C ARG A 23 -6.87 15.73 -5.74
N ALA A 24 -7.83 14.81 -5.92
CA ALA A 24 -9.25 15.08 -5.72
C ALA A 24 -9.62 15.21 -4.24
N PHE A 25 -8.90 14.50 -3.37
CA PHE A 25 -9.12 14.47 -1.91
C PHE A 25 -7.82 14.85 -1.17
N PRO A 26 -7.41 16.14 -1.17
CA PRO A 26 -6.14 16.58 -0.61
C PRO A 26 -6.00 16.33 0.91
N ASP A 27 -7.11 16.36 1.64
CA ASP A 27 -7.15 16.02 3.07
C ASP A 27 -7.23 14.50 3.34
N GLY A 28 -7.20 13.70 2.27
CA GLY A 28 -7.38 12.27 2.27
C GLY A 28 -8.81 11.87 2.62
N PHE A 29 -8.96 10.84 3.45
CA PHE A 29 -10.26 10.24 3.79
C PHE A 29 -10.51 10.30 5.31
N PRO A 30 -10.90 11.47 5.87
CA PRO A 30 -11.05 11.65 7.33
C PRO A 30 -11.97 10.62 7.99
N ARG A 31 -13.06 10.25 7.32
CA ARG A 31 -14.04 9.25 7.79
C ARG A 31 -13.42 7.91 8.18
N TYR A 32 -12.33 7.52 7.53
CA TYR A 32 -11.71 6.19 7.69
C TYR A 32 -10.37 6.22 8.43
N ARG A 33 -9.85 7.40 8.80
CA ARG A 33 -8.48 7.59 9.32
C ARG A 33 -8.11 6.71 10.52
N ASN A 34 -9.06 6.40 11.39
CA ASN A 34 -8.87 5.47 12.52
C ASN A 34 -9.94 4.35 12.54
N ASN A 35 -10.59 4.10 11.41
CA ASN A 35 -11.68 3.13 11.29
C ASN A 35 -11.39 2.13 10.16
N SER A 36 -10.39 1.27 10.38
CA SER A 36 -9.98 0.27 9.39
C SER A 36 -11.07 -0.78 9.12
N ALA A 37 -11.85 -1.14 10.15
CA ALA A 37 -12.99 -2.05 9.99
C ALA A 37 -14.07 -1.44 9.09
N GLY A 38 -14.45 -0.18 9.32
CA GLY A 38 -15.41 0.53 8.51
C GLY A 38 -14.94 0.76 7.06
N LEU A 39 -13.64 1.03 6.86
CA LEU A 39 -13.06 1.10 5.52
C LEU A 39 -13.16 -0.25 4.80
N SER A 40 -12.72 -1.32 5.46
CA SER A 40 -12.74 -2.68 4.91
C SER A 40 -14.17 -3.09 4.54
N GLY A 41 -15.14 -2.86 5.42
CA GLY A 41 -16.55 -3.17 5.15
C GLY A 41 -17.10 -2.37 3.97
N ALA A 42 -16.82 -1.06 3.90
CA ALA A 42 -17.28 -0.21 2.81
C ALA A 42 -16.71 -0.63 1.45
N VAL A 43 -15.41 -0.91 1.38
CA VAL A 43 -14.76 -1.32 0.13
C VAL A 43 -15.20 -2.73 -0.28
N ASN A 44 -15.24 -3.68 0.65
CA ASN A 44 -15.69 -5.03 0.33
C ASN A 44 -17.13 -5.07 -0.18
N LYS A 45 -18.03 -4.28 0.44
CA LYS A 45 -19.41 -4.11 -0.04
C LYS A 45 -19.44 -3.57 -1.46
N TYR A 46 -18.68 -2.51 -1.74
CA TYR A 46 -18.59 -1.93 -3.08
C TYR A 46 -18.10 -2.95 -4.11
N LEU A 47 -17.04 -3.71 -3.79
CA LEU A 47 -16.52 -4.73 -4.70
C LEU A 47 -17.55 -5.82 -5.02
N GLU A 48 -18.35 -6.21 -4.04
CA GLU A 48 -19.39 -7.23 -4.18
C GLU A 48 -20.57 -6.75 -5.03
N GLU A 49 -21.12 -5.58 -4.69
CA GLU A 49 -22.28 -5.00 -5.39
C GLU A 49 -21.98 -4.70 -6.87
N ASN A 50 -20.70 -4.53 -7.22
CA ASN A 50 -20.26 -4.23 -8.58
C ASN A 50 -19.59 -5.42 -9.29
N GLY A 51 -19.60 -6.62 -8.71
CA GLY A 51 -19.00 -7.81 -9.35
C GLY A 51 -17.49 -7.69 -9.60
N LEU A 52 -16.77 -6.92 -8.77
CA LEU A 52 -15.34 -6.64 -8.91
C LEU A 52 -14.45 -7.62 -8.15
N ARG A 53 -15.03 -8.69 -7.60
CA ARG A 53 -14.28 -9.80 -6.99
C ARG A 53 -14.05 -10.87 -8.05
N GLU A 54 -12.79 -11.14 -8.39
CA GLU A 54 -12.43 -12.22 -9.32
C GLU A 54 -12.85 -13.61 -8.80
N SER A 55 -12.94 -13.77 -7.49
CA SER A 55 -13.47 -14.95 -6.82
C SER A 55 -14.07 -14.60 -5.45
N PRO A 56 -14.87 -15.47 -4.82
CA PRO A 56 -15.42 -15.24 -3.49
C PRO A 56 -14.35 -15.04 -2.39
N GLU A 57 -13.12 -15.48 -2.62
CA GLU A 57 -11.99 -15.34 -1.69
C GLU A 57 -11.34 -13.95 -1.75
N HIS A 58 -11.59 -13.19 -2.83
CA HIS A 58 -11.03 -11.86 -3.00
C HIS A 58 -11.71 -10.84 -2.08
N SER A 59 -10.88 -10.03 -1.43
CA SER A 59 -11.31 -8.97 -0.53
C SER A 59 -10.51 -7.70 -0.76
N PHE A 60 -10.85 -6.64 -0.03
CA PHE A 60 -10.05 -5.41 0.02
C PHE A 60 -8.57 -5.69 0.34
N TYR A 61 -8.28 -6.71 1.17
CA TYR A 61 -6.90 -7.08 1.51
C TYR A 61 -6.14 -7.69 0.32
N SER A 62 -6.85 -8.29 -0.66
CA SER A 62 -6.24 -8.84 -1.87
C SER A 62 -5.56 -7.76 -2.73
N LEU A 63 -6.01 -6.51 -2.67
CA LEU A 63 -5.31 -5.39 -3.33
C LEU A 63 -3.88 -5.19 -2.80
N ARG A 64 -3.69 -5.44 -1.50
CA ARG A 64 -2.35 -5.41 -0.87
C ARG A 64 -1.48 -6.56 -1.38
N HIS A 65 -2.04 -7.78 -1.51
CA HIS A 65 -1.31 -8.91 -2.07
C HIS A 65 -0.92 -8.69 -3.54
N SER A 66 -1.86 -8.24 -4.38
CA SER A 66 -1.58 -7.90 -5.78
C SER A 66 -0.47 -6.84 -5.93
N PHE A 67 -0.36 -5.91 -4.97
CA PHE A 67 0.74 -4.94 -4.98
C PHE A 67 2.10 -5.59 -4.65
N GLU A 68 2.14 -6.53 -3.71
CA GLU A 68 3.36 -7.30 -3.41
C GLU A 68 3.78 -8.20 -4.57
N ASP A 69 2.81 -8.88 -5.19
CA ASP A 69 3.05 -9.79 -6.32
C ASP A 69 3.63 -9.03 -7.53
N ARG A 70 3.09 -7.85 -7.84
CA ARG A 70 3.66 -6.98 -8.89
C ARG A 70 5.08 -6.53 -8.58
N MET A 71 5.38 -6.26 -7.31
CA MET A 71 6.75 -5.93 -6.91
C MET A 71 7.70 -7.11 -7.03
N LEU A 72 7.25 -8.31 -6.67
CA LEU A 72 8.01 -9.54 -6.85
C LEU A 72 8.28 -9.82 -8.33
N ALA A 73 7.27 -9.71 -9.18
CA ALA A 73 7.39 -9.89 -10.63
C ALA A 73 8.35 -8.89 -11.27
N ALA A 74 8.42 -7.66 -10.75
CA ALA A 74 9.36 -6.63 -11.18
C ALA A 74 10.77 -6.76 -10.58
N GLY A 75 11.03 -7.78 -9.76
CA GLY A 75 12.35 -8.01 -9.15
C GLY A 75 12.73 -6.96 -8.11
N ILE A 76 11.75 -6.32 -7.45
CA ILE A 76 12.04 -5.30 -6.43
C ILE A 76 12.59 -5.97 -5.17
N ASP A 77 13.72 -5.44 -4.72
CA ASP A 77 14.46 -5.92 -3.56
C ASP A 77 13.57 -6.10 -2.32
N ASP A 78 13.78 -7.20 -1.59
CA ASP A 78 13.01 -7.56 -0.39
C ASP A 78 13.02 -6.46 0.66
N ARG A 79 14.13 -5.74 0.81
CA ARG A 79 14.23 -4.61 1.72
C ARG A 79 13.21 -3.53 1.37
N ILE A 80 13.11 -3.17 0.09
CA ILE A 80 12.22 -2.11 -0.38
C ILE A 80 10.76 -2.55 -0.21
N ARG A 81 10.44 -3.80 -0.57
CA ARG A 81 9.09 -4.37 -0.36
C ARG A 81 8.69 -4.32 1.11
N ARG A 82 9.56 -4.80 2.01
CA ARG A 82 9.31 -4.78 3.46
C ARG A 82 9.17 -3.36 4.01
N ASP A 83 9.93 -2.40 3.50
CA ASP A 83 9.82 -0.99 3.92
C ASP A 83 8.48 -0.39 3.48
N LEU A 84 8.02 -0.64 2.26
CA LEU A 84 6.69 -0.25 1.79
C LEU A 84 5.57 -0.91 2.60
N PHE A 85 5.74 -2.20 2.91
CA PHE A 85 4.76 -3.00 3.63
C PHE A 85 4.85 -2.86 5.15
N GLY A 86 5.87 -2.17 5.66
CA GLY A 86 6.19 -2.02 7.08
C GLY A 86 6.32 -3.37 7.79
N HIS A 87 6.90 -4.34 7.10
CA HIS A 87 7.22 -5.65 7.66
C HIS A 87 8.53 -5.56 8.46
N ALA A 88 8.63 -6.36 9.51
CA ALA A 88 9.87 -6.46 10.29
C ALA A 88 10.99 -7.05 9.43
N LEU A 89 12.24 -6.68 9.76
CA LEU A 89 13.39 -7.43 9.31
C LEU A 89 13.77 -8.49 10.34
N ASP A 90 14.32 -9.59 9.84
CA ASP A 90 15.05 -10.61 10.58
C ASP A 90 16.52 -10.21 10.86
N ARG A 91 17.00 -9.15 10.22
CA ARG A 91 18.37 -8.63 10.30
C ARG A 91 18.45 -7.14 10.66
N GLU A 92 19.65 -6.69 11.01
CA GLU A 92 19.90 -5.29 11.32
C GLU A 92 19.68 -4.38 10.09
N ARG A 93 19.13 -3.19 10.34
CA ARG A 93 18.86 -2.17 9.33
C ARG A 93 20.15 -1.36 9.09
N TYR A 94 20.92 -1.74 8.08
CA TYR A 94 22.05 -0.92 7.62
C TYR A 94 21.64 0.08 6.53
N GLY A 95 22.23 1.27 6.58
CA GLY A 95 22.01 2.35 5.62
C GLY A 95 20.61 2.98 5.70
N LYS A 96 20.37 3.97 4.82
CA LYS A 96 19.11 4.72 4.77
C LYS A 96 17.99 4.00 4.02
N GLY A 97 18.28 2.87 3.38
CA GLY A 97 17.37 2.21 2.44
C GLY A 97 17.24 2.99 1.11
N ALA A 98 16.23 2.66 0.31
CA ALA A 98 15.95 3.35 -0.93
C ALA A 98 15.42 4.78 -0.68
N THR A 99 15.85 5.75 -1.48
CA THR A 99 15.34 7.13 -1.43
C THR A 99 13.89 7.19 -1.94
N LEU A 100 13.15 8.22 -1.57
CA LEU A 100 11.78 8.41 -2.06
C LEU A 100 11.70 8.43 -3.58
N ASP A 101 12.63 9.11 -4.25
CA ASP A 101 12.71 9.16 -5.72
C ASP A 101 12.98 7.79 -6.34
N HIS A 102 13.82 6.97 -5.71
CA HIS A 102 14.08 5.62 -6.18
C HIS A 102 12.82 4.76 -6.05
N VAL A 103 12.18 4.79 -4.87
CA VAL A 103 10.91 4.08 -4.64
C VAL A 103 9.83 4.57 -5.60
N HIS A 104 9.76 5.88 -5.88
CA HIS A 104 8.82 6.46 -6.83
C HIS A 104 9.01 5.88 -8.23
N LYS A 105 10.25 5.80 -8.74
CA LYS A 105 10.54 5.21 -10.06
C LYS A 105 10.09 3.75 -10.14
N LEU A 106 10.38 2.97 -9.09
CA LEU A 106 9.99 1.55 -9.02
C LEU A 106 8.46 1.40 -9.01
N VAL A 107 7.78 2.10 -8.11
CA VAL A 107 6.33 2.00 -7.94
C VAL A 107 5.56 2.61 -9.12
N LEU A 108 6.12 3.63 -9.79
CA LEU A 108 5.54 4.19 -11.01
C LEU A 108 5.46 3.15 -12.13
N GLY A 109 6.47 2.30 -12.27
CA GLY A 109 6.46 1.19 -13.26
C GLY A 109 5.42 0.10 -12.96
N LEU A 110 4.85 0.08 -11.75
CA LEU A 110 3.80 -0.86 -11.34
C LEU A 110 2.41 -0.25 -11.41
N ALA A 111 2.31 1.07 -11.56
CA ALA A 111 1.04 1.77 -11.62
C ALA A 111 0.34 1.37 -12.92
N ILE A 112 -0.85 0.79 -12.78
CA ILE A 112 -1.75 0.41 -13.87
C ILE A 112 -2.67 1.60 -14.12
#